data_AF-A0A447N7U0-F1
#
_entry.id   AF-A0A447N7U0-F1
#
_cell.length_a   1.000
_cell.length_b   1.000
_cell.length_c   1.000
_cell.angle_alpha   90.00
_cell.angle_beta   90.00
_cell.angle_gamma   90.00
#
_symmetry.space_group_name_H-M   'P 1'
#
loop_
_entity.id
_entity.type
_entity.pdbx_description
1 polymer ?
#
loop_
_entity_poly.entity_id
_entity_poly.type
_entity_poly.pdbx_seq_one_letter_code
_entity_poly.pdbx_strand_id
1 'polypeptide(L)'
;MNGARLLTLLPTLHTRRPLTVIGAAVIDIIADAWTLPRRGGDIELQQQSVNVGGCALNIAVALKRLGIDASNALPLGQGVWAERIRRRLAKEGLSSVIDAVEGDNGWCLALVEPDGERTFMSFSGVENQWNADWLSQLRTPRAVLSTCPAINWPRPVASH
;
A
#
# COMPACT_ATOMS: atom_id res chain seq x y z
N MET A 1 -24.85 9.67 -7.57
CA MET A 1 -24.89 10.26 -6.21
C MET A 1 -24.30 11.66 -6.29
N ASN A 2 -25.04 12.72 -5.90
CA ASN A 2 -24.59 14.12 -6.05
C ASN A 2 -23.54 14.48 -4.99
N GLY A 3 -22.42 15.10 -5.39
CA GLY A 3 -21.36 15.55 -4.49
C GLY A 3 -21.83 16.47 -3.36
N ALA A 4 -22.83 17.33 -3.61
CA ALA A 4 -23.41 18.21 -2.60
C ALA A 4 -24.07 17.43 -1.44
N ARG A 5 -24.73 16.31 -1.74
CA ARG A 5 -25.34 15.45 -0.72
C ARG A 5 -24.27 14.74 0.12
N LEU A 6 -23.13 14.42 -0.50
CA LEU A 6 -22.00 13.78 0.19
C LEU A 6 -21.39 14.75 1.21
N LEU A 7 -21.16 16.01 0.81
CA LEU A 7 -20.66 17.06 1.70
C LEU A 7 -21.57 17.29 2.93
N THR A 8 -22.89 17.17 2.78
CA THR A 8 -23.81 17.28 3.93
C THR A 8 -23.75 16.09 4.89
N LEU A 9 -23.32 14.91 4.41
CA LEU A 9 -23.26 13.69 5.22
C LEU A 9 -21.89 13.51 5.90
N LEU A 10 -20.81 14.05 5.34
CA LEU A 10 -19.45 13.89 5.89
C LEU A 10 -19.34 14.30 7.38
N PRO A 11 -19.91 15.43 7.84
CA PRO A 11 -19.84 15.83 9.26
C PRO A 11 -20.57 14.86 10.20
N THR A 12 -21.47 14.03 9.67
CA THR A 12 -22.22 13.05 10.46
C THR A 12 -21.48 11.73 10.64
N LEU A 13 -20.35 11.54 9.94
CA LEU A 13 -19.56 10.31 10.03
C LEU A 13 -18.80 10.25 11.36
N HIS A 14 -19.05 9.19 12.10
CA HIS A 14 -18.34 8.87 13.34
C HIS A 14 -18.21 7.35 13.47
N THR A 15 -17.11 6.92 14.07
CA THR A 15 -16.83 5.51 14.35
C THR A 15 -17.84 4.96 15.35
N ARG A 16 -18.83 4.18 14.90
CA ARG A 16 -19.80 3.50 15.79
C ARG A 16 -19.33 2.12 16.28
N ARG A 17 -18.39 1.51 15.55
CA ARG A 17 -17.77 0.23 15.87
C ARG A 17 -16.28 0.35 15.60
N PRO A 18 -15.42 -0.33 16.37
CA PRO A 18 -13.98 -0.32 16.09
C PRO A 18 -13.72 -0.72 14.65
N LEU A 19 -12.83 0.01 13.98
CA LEU A 19 -12.45 -0.23 12.59
C LEU A 19 -10.98 -0.63 12.54
N THR A 20 -10.69 -1.72 11.83
CA THR A 20 -9.31 -2.16 11.59
C THR A 20 -9.07 -2.25 10.08
N VAL A 21 -8.06 -1.54 9.61
CA VAL A 21 -7.60 -1.60 8.21
C VAL A 21 -6.49 -2.64 8.12
N ILE A 22 -6.69 -3.67 7.30
CA ILE A 22 -5.68 -4.71 7.07
C ILE A 22 -5.27 -4.69 5.60
N GLY A 23 -3.96 -4.64 5.36
CA GLY A 23 -3.41 -4.85 4.03
C GLY A 23 -2.01 -4.31 3.87
N ALA A 24 -1.66 -3.95 2.63
CA ALA A 24 -0.30 -3.59 2.26
C ALA A 24 -0.06 -2.07 2.19
N ALA A 25 1.16 -1.69 2.55
CA ALA A 25 1.79 -0.43 2.17
C ALA A 25 3.07 -0.77 1.37
N VAL A 26 3.23 -0.15 0.22
CA VAL A 26 4.30 -0.45 -0.76
C VAL A 26 4.86 0.84 -1.35
N ILE A 27 6.00 0.75 -2.02
CA ILE A 27 6.58 1.86 -2.77
C ILE A 27 6.23 1.73 -4.25
N ASP A 28 5.83 2.82 -4.89
CA ASP A 28 5.60 2.90 -6.33
C ASP A 28 6.69 3.79 -6.95
N ILE A 29 7.54 3.20 -7.77
CA ILE A 29 8.56 3.88 -8.58
C ILE A 29 7.99 4.04 -9.98
N ILE A 30 7.91 5.27 -10.48
CA ILE A 30 7.45 5.56 -11.83
C ILE A 30 8.64 6.04 -12.63
N ALA A 31 8.89 5.40 -13.77
CA ALA A 31 9.94 5.78 -14.70
C ALA A 31 9.41 5.81 -16.13
N ASP A 32 9.82 6.83 -16.88
CA ASP A 32 9.53 6.89 -18.30
C ASP A 32 10.49 5.98 -19.06
N ALA A 33 9.95 5.27 -20.04
CA ALA A 33 10.68 4.43 -20.97
C ALA A 33 10.24 4.80 -22.39
N TRP A 34 11.17 4.94 -23.33
CA TRP A 34 10.79 5.13 -24.73
C TRP A 34 10.12 3.88 -25.33
N THR A 35 10.49 2.69 -24.83
CA THR A 35 9.93 1.38 -25.20
C THR A 35 10.26 0.39 -24.08
N LEU A 36 9.54 -0.72 -23.98
CA LEU A 36 10.00 -1.84 -23.13
C LEU A 36 11.32 -2.46 -23.64
N PRO A 37 12.23 -2.87 -22.74
CA PRO A 37 13.46 -3.53 -23.13
C PRO A 37 13.15 -4.92 -23.71
N ARG A 38 13.87 -5.28 -24.76
CA ARG A 38 13.88 -6.68 -25.24
C ARG A 38 14.67 -7.54 -24.24
N ARG A 39 14.42 -8.85 -24.23
CA ARG A 39 15.18 -9.79 -23.40
C ARG A 39 16.69 -9.66 -23.68
N GLY A 40 17.47 -9.43 -22.62
CA GLY A 40 18.92 -9.20 -22.72
C GLY A 40 19.32 -7.81 -23.22
N GLY A 41 18.36 -6.92 -23.46
CA GLY A 41 18.60 -5.53 -23.81
C GLY A 41 18.79 -4.65 -22.57
N ASP A 42 19.32 -3.46 -22.82
CA ASP A 42 19.53 -2.41 -21.84
C ASP A 42 18.96 -1.11 -22.41
N ILE A 43 18.22 -0.37 -21.59
CA ILE A 43 17.65 0.94 -21.94
C ILE A 43 17.83 1.88 -20.77
N GLU A 44 18.07 3.15 -21.07
CA GLU A 44 18.06 4.19 -20.06
C GLU A 44 16.61 4.51 -19.67
N LEU A 45 16.36 4.61 -18.36
CA LEU A 45 15.07 4.99 -17.79
C LEU A 45 15.20 6.35 -17.11
N GLN A 46 14.18 7.19 -17.27
CA GLN A 46 14.09 8.46 -16.56
C GLN A 46 13.14 8.33 -15.37
N GLN A 47 13.66 8.33 -14.14
CA GLN A 47 12.82 8.26 -12.94
C GLN A 47 12.00 9.54 -12.77
N GLN A 48 10.68 9.41 -12.80
CA GLN A 48 9.73 10.51 -12.61
C GLN A 48 9.43 10.74 -11.13
N SER A 49 9.09 9.67 -10.40
CA SER A 49 8.74 9.79 -8.99
C SER A 49 8.90 8.50 -8.22
N VAL A 50 9.01 8.64 -6.91
CA VAL A 50 8.94 7.53 -5.97
C VAL A 50 7.91 7.88 -4.90
N ASN A 51 6.82 7.14 -4.91
CA ASN A 51 5.65 7.40 -4.08
C ASN A 51 5.48 6.27 -3.08
N VAL A 52 4.84 6.60 -1.96
CA VAL A 52 4.38 5.60 -1.00
C VAL A 52 2.91 5.33 -1.32
N GLY A 53 2.60 4.09 -1.65
CA GLY A 53 1.28 3.63 -2.07
C GLY A 53 0.79 2.43 -1.27
N GLY A 54 -0.16 1.71 -1.86
CA GLY A 54 -0.87 0.61 -1.24
C GLY A 54 -2.32 0.96 -0.89
N CYS A 55 -3.25 0.10 -1.30
CA CYS A 55 -4.68 0.35 -1.13
C CYS A 55 -5.05 0.56 0.35
N ALA A 56 -4.52 -0.28 1.25
CA ALA A 56 -4.83 -0.21 2.67
C ALA A 56 -4.29 1.09 3.30
N LEU A 57 -3.08 1.53 2.90
CA LEU A 57 -2.56 2.84 3.30
C LEU A 57 -3.46 3.99 2.83
N ASN A 58 -3.90 3.98 1.58
CA ASN A 58 -4.78 5.01 1.03
C ASN A 58 -6.11 5.09 1.81
N ILE A 59 -6.67 3.93 2.17
CA ILE A 59 -7.87 3.85 3.02
C ILE A 59 -7.58 4.43 4.41
N ALA A 60 -6.48 4.03 5.05
CA ALA A 60 -6.10 4.54 6.37
C ALA A 60 -5.93 6.07 6.38
N VAL A 61 -5.28 6.62 5.36
CA VAL A 61 -5.12 8.08 5.18
C VAL A 61 -6.48 8.76 4.96
N ALA A 62 -7.35 8.18 4.14
CA ALA A 62 -8.69 8.72 3.92
C ALA A 62 -9.51 8.75 5.22
N LEU A 63 -9.51 7.65 5.98
CA LEU A 63 -10.19 7.56 7.28
C LEU A 63 -9.67 8.61 8.26
N LYS A 64 -8.35 8.77 8.36
CA LYS A 64 -7.73 9.79 9.21
C LYS A 64 -8.13 11.21 8.84
N ARG A 65 -8.17 11.52 7.54
CA ARG A 65 -8.63 12.84 7.03
C ARG A 65 -10.11 13.09 7.27
N LEU A 66 -10.91 12.03 7.37
CA LEU A 66 -12.32 12.08 7.76
C LEU A 66 -12.53 12.13 9.28
N GLY A 67 -11.47 12.12 10.09
CA GLY A 67 -11.58 12.07 11.56
C GLY A 67 -12.09 10.75 12.10
N ILE A 68 -12.00 9.66 11.31
CA ILE A 68 -12.45 8.32 11.68
C ILE A 68 -11.26 7.58 12.27
N ASP A 69 -11.35 7.24 13.55
CA ASP A 69 -10.32 6.44 14.23
C ASP A 69 -10.36 4.98 13.75
N ALA A 70 -9.20 4.50 13.31
CA ALA A 70 -9.00 3.14 12.84
C ALA A 70 -7.66 2.59 13.35
N SER A 71 -7.63 1.31 13.71
CA SER A 71 -6.39 0.57 13.91
C SER A 71 -5.85 0.13 12.55
N ASN A 72 -4.55 0.32 12.27
CA ASN A 72 -3.97 -0.04 10.99
C ASN A 72 -3.00 -1.21 11.16
N ALA A 73 -3.24 -2.30 10.44
CA ALA A 73 -2.35 -3.43 10.33
C ALA A 73 -1.72 -3.41 8.93
N LEU A 74 -0.61 -2.68 8.83
CA LEU A 74 0.18 -2.50 7.62
C LEU A 74 1.60 -3.00 7.92
N PRO A 75 1.98 -4.25 7.55
CA PRO A 75 3.28 -4.79 7.93
C PRO A 75 4.42 -3.89 7.46
N LEU A 76 5.28 -3.49 8.39
CA LEU A 76 6.47 -2.69 8.11
C LEU A 76 7.73 -3.46 8.46
N GLY A 77 8.67 -3.45 7.52
CA GLY A 77 9.98 -4.06 7.69
C GLY A 77 10.98 -3.14 8.40
N GLN A 78 12.25 -3.47 8.24
CA GLN A 78 13.39 -2.73 8.80
C GLN A 78 14.27 -2.09 7.71
N GLY A 79 13.96 -2.30 6.43
CA GLY A 79 14.73 -1.75 5.33
C GLY A 79 14.39 -0.32 4.94
N VAL A 80 14.99 0.14 3.83
CA VAL A 80 14.93 1.53 3.37
C VAL A 80 13.53 1.91 2.90
N TRP A 81 12.79 0.95 2.31
CA TRP A 81 11.42 1.17 1.85
C TRP A 81 10.45 1.24 3.01
N ALA A 82 10.59 0.33 3.97
CA ALA A 82 9.84 0.33 5.23
C ALA A 82 9.99 1.66 5.97
N GLU A 83 11.22 2.18 6.03
CA GLU A 83 11.48 3.45 6.68
C GLU A 83 10.85 4.64 5.93
N ARG A 84 10.83 4.61 4.59
CA ARG A 84 10.10 5.62 3.80
C ARG A 84 8.59 5.54 4.04
N ILE A 85 8.03 4.34 4.16
CA ILE A 85 6.62 4.13 4.50
C ILE A 85 6.33 4.63 5.91
N ARG A 86 7.18 4.31 6.88
CA ARG A 86 7.06 4.74 8.29
C ARG A 86 7.03 6.27 8.40
N ARG A 87 7.92 6.96 7.69
CA ARG A 87 7.89 8.44 7.61
C ARG A 87 6.59 8.97 6.99
N ARG A 88 6.05 8.31 5.96
CA ARG A 88 4.77 8.72 5.37
C ARG A 88 3.61 8.54 6.35
N LEU A 89 3.55 7.41 7.05
CA LEU A 89 2.55 7.15 8.07
C LEU A 89 2.61 8.21 9.17
N ALA A 90 3.80 8.48 9.70
CA ALA A 90 4.01 9.51 10.72
C ALA A 90 3.53 10.90 10.26
N LYS A 91 3.81 11.28 9.01
CA LYS A 91 3.35 12.56 8.42
C LYS A 91 1.82 12.67 8.37
N GLU A 92 1.11 11.57 8.18
CA GLU A 92 -0.37 11.55 8.18
C GLU A 92 -0.93 11.31 9.59
N GLY A 93 -0.10 11.22 10.63
CA GLY A 93 -0.53 10.94 12.00
C GLY A 93 -1.09 9.52 12.18
N LEU A 94 -0.53 8.57 11.43
CA LEU A 94 -0.85 7.15 11.44
C LEU A 94 0.32 6.33 12.01
N SER A 95 -0.01 5.17 12.56
CA SER A 95 0.93 4.12 12.94
C SER A 95 0.38 2.76 12.50
N SER A 96 1.27 1.78 12.37
CA SER A 96 0.90 0.37 12.14
C SER A 96 1.09 -0.45 13.42
N VAL A 97 0.21 -1.42 13.65
CA VAL A 97 0.35 -2.38 14.75
C VAL A 97 1.31 -3.53 14.43
N ILE A 98 1.66 -3.71 13.15
CA ILE A 98 2.65 -4.69 12.70
C ILE A 98 3.87 -3.92 12.18
N ASP A 99 4.91 -3.85 12.99
CA ASP A 99 6.14 -3.10 12.72
C ASP A 99 7.39 -3.91 13.10
N ALA A 100 8.54 -3.48 12.61
CA ALA A 100 9.86 -4.08 12.84
C ALA A 100 9.96 -5.55 12.40
N VAL A 101 9.21 -5.93 11.37
CA VAL A 101 9.30 -7.27 10.75
C VAL A 101 10.66 -7.44 10.07
N GLU A 102 11.22 -8.65 10.11
CA GLU A 102 12.45 -8.97 9.39
C GLU A 102 12.23 -8.86 7.86
N GLY A 103 13.11 -8.09 7.19
CA GLY A 103 13.02 -7.80 5.76
C GLY A 103 12.64 -6.35 5.45
N ASP A 104 12.30 -6.08 4.18
CA ASP A 104 11.86 -4.76 3.72
C ASP A 104 10.46 -4.84 3.09
N ASN A 105 9.80 -3.70 2.97
CA ASN A 105 8.54 -3.59 2.23
C ASN A 105 8.77 -3.73 0.73
N GLY A 106 7.78 -4.29 0.06
CA GLY A 106 7.75 -4.44 -1.38
C GLY A 106 7.64 -3.11 -2.11
N TRP A 107 8.00 -3.15 -3.39
CA TRP A 107 7.96 -2.00 -4.28
C TRP A 107 7.61 -2.42 -5.70
N CYS A 108 7.00 -1.51 -6.45
CA CYS A 108 6.63 -1.70 -7.83
C CYS A 108 7.31 -0.64 -8.70
N LEU A 109 7.92 -1.09 -9.80
CA LEU A 109 8.35 -0.24 -10.90
C LEU A 109 7.24 -0.21 -11.96
N ALA A 110 6.75 0.99 -12.28
CA ALA A 110 5.90 1.25 -13.42
C ALA A 110 6.73 1.93 -14.50
N LEU A 111 6.91 1.23 -15.63
CA LEU A 111 7.46 1.80 -16.85
C LEU A 111 6.31 2.43 -17.64
N VAL A 112 6.47 3.69 -18.03
CA VAL A 112 5.48 4.44 -18.81
C VAL A 112 6.03 4.67 -20.22
N GLU A 113 5.33 4.17 -21.23
CA GLU A 113 5.66 4.38 -22.64
C GLU A 113 5.05 5.70 -23.17
N PRO A 114 5.51 6.25 -24.31
CA PRO A 114 5.05 7.55 -24.81
C PRO A 114 3.55 7.63 -25.13
N ASP A 115 2.90 6.49 -25.38
CA ASP A 115 1.45 6.38 -25.59
C ASP A 115 0.65 6.39 -24.26
N GLY A 116 1.35 6.38 -23.12
CA GLY A 116 0.78 6.35 -21.77
C GLY A 116 0.48 4.95 -21.25
N GLU A 117 0.74 3.90 -22.02
CA GLU A 117 0.64 2.52 -21.54
C GLU A 117 1.69 2.24 -20.46
N ARG A 118 1.33 1.35 -19.53
CA ARG A 118 2.12 1.09 -18.33
C ARG A 118 2.40 -0.38 -18.14
N THR A 119 3.68 -0.70 -17.98
CA THR A 119 4.13 -2.05 -17.63
C THR A 119 4.69 -2.06 -16.22
N PHE A 120 4.27 -3.04 -15.43
CA PHE A 120 4.59 -3.11 -14.01
C PHE A 120 5.50 -4.30 -13.71
N MET A 121 6.54 -4.05 -12.93
CA MET A 121 7.38 -5.07 -12.30
C MET A 121 7.35 -4.85 -10.79
N SER A 122 7.29 -5.91 -10.00
CA SER A 122 7.13 -5.78 -8.55
C SER A 122 8.03 -6.74 -7.79
N PHE A 123 8.54 -6.24 -6.66
CA PHE A 123 9.20 -7.03 -5.64
C PHE A 123 8.28 -7.10 -4.44
N SER A 124 7.91 -8.32 -4.05
CA SER A 124 7.16 -8.56 -2.82
C SER A 124 8.08 -8.43 -1.61
N GLY A 125 7.57 -7.83 -0.54
CA GLY A 125 8.24 -7.71 0.75
C GLY A 125 7.41 -8.25 1.90
N VAL A 126 7.62 -7.68 3.08
CA VAL A 126 6.96 -8.10 4.33
C VAL A 126 5.43 -7.97 4.29
N GLU A 127 4.88 -7.14 3.42
CA GLU A 127 3.43 -6.94 3.27
C GLU A 127 2.69 -8.20 2.81
N ASN A 128 3.41 -9.18 2.26
CA ASN A 128 2.89 -10.46 1.80
C ASN A 128 3.18 -11.62 2.77
N GLN A 129 3.81 -11.36 3.92
CA GLN A 129 4.25 -12.37 4.89
C GLN A 129 3.30 -12.53 6.08
N TRP A 130 1.99 -12.32 5.85
CA TRP A 130 0.97 -12.49 6.87
C TRP A 130 1.00 -13.90 7.47
N ASN A 131 0.96 -13.95 8.81
CA ASN A 131 0.98 -15.19 9.57
C ASN A 131 -0.01 -15.15 10.74
N ALA A 132 -0.23 -16.30 11.38
CA ALA A 132 -1.20 -16.45 12.46
C ALA A 132 -0.86 -15.55 13.67
N ASP A 133 0.43 -15.37 13.98
CA ASP A 133 0.87 -14.59 15.13
C ASP A 133 0.53 -13.11 14.96
N TRP A 134 0.76 -12.54 13.77
CA TRP A 134 0.37 -11.16 13.47
C TRP A 134 -1.14 -10.98 13.51
N LEU A 135 -1.89 -11.92 12.95
CA LEU A 135 -3.35 -11.88 12.94
C LEU A 135 -3.93 -11.97 14.36
N SER A 136 -3.33 -12.76 15.24
CA SER A 136 -3.75 -12.92 16.64
C SER A 136 -3.63 -11.62 17.46
N GLN A 137 -2.73 -10.72 17.06
CA GLN A 137 -2.54 -9.41 17.71
C GLN A 137 -3.65 -8.41 17.33
N LEU A 138 -4.37 -8.67 16.24
CA LEU A 138 -5.39 -7.76 15.75
C LEU A 138 -6.65 -7.88 16.60
N ARG A 139 -7.00 -6.79 17.29
CA ARG A 139 -8.28 -6.69 17.99
C ARG A 139 -9.39 -6.62 16.95
N THR A 140 -9.99 -7.77 16.68
CA THR A 140 -11.20 -7.88 15.87
C THR A 140 -12.37 -8.14 16.82
N PRO A 141 -13.14 -7.11 17.22
CA PRO A 141 -14.52 -7.37 17.63
C PRO A 141 -15.26 -8.01 16.44
N ARG A 142 -16.53 -8.37 16.61
CA ARG A 142 -17.47 -8.70 15.52
C ARG A 142 -17.71 -7.47 14.59
N ALA A 143 -16.63 -6.90 14.06
CA ALA A 143 -16.48 -5.61 13.43
C ALA A 143 -16.18 -5.82 11.94
N VAL A 144 -16.57 -4.82 11.14
CA VAL A 144 -16.46 -4.84 9.69
C VAL A 144 -14.98 -4.87 9.32
N LEU A 145 -14.53 -5.99 8.76
CA LEU A 145 -13.19 -6.13 8.22
C LEU A 145 -13.19 -5.59 6.80
N SER A 146 -12.45 -4.50 6.58
CA SER A 146 -12.12 -4.04 5.22
C SER A 146 -10.74 -4.58 4.88
N THR A 147 -10.69 -5.74 4.24
CA THR A 147 -9.47 -6.20 3.57
C THR A 147 -9.39 -5.50 2.23
N CYS A 148 -8.26 -4.88 1.94
CA CYS A 148 -7.93 -4.63 0.55
C CYS A 148 -7.03 -5.78 0.11
N PRO A 149 -7.42 -6.60 -0.88
CA PRO A 149 -6.56 -7.67 -1.34
C PRO A 149 -5.19 -7.08 -1.68
N ALA A 150 -4.15 -7.80 -1.28
CA ALA A 150 -2.83 -7.63 -1.88
C ALA A 150 -3.02 -7.50 -3.41
N ILE A 151 -2.35 -6.54 -4.04
CA ILE A 151 -2.31 -6.45 -5.50
C ILE A 151 -1.96 -7.87 -5.97
N ASN A 152 -2.82 -8.59 -6.69
CA ASN A 152 -2.52 -10.00 -6.97
C ASN A 152 -1.49 -10.07 -8.10
N TRP A 153 -0.21 -9.83 -7.79
CA TRP A 153 0.88 -9.93 -8.77
C TRP A 153 0.97 -11.40 -9.19
N PRO A 154 0.91 -11.73 -10.48
CA PRO A 154 1.16 -13.09 -10.93
C PRO A 154 2.53 -13.51 -10.40
N ARG A 155 2.55 -14.55 -9.56
CA ARG A 155 3.80 -15.09 -9.02
C ARG A 155 4.67 -15.51 -10.21
N PRO A 156 6.00 -15.32 -10.15
CA PRO A 156 6.88 -15.92 -11.14
C PRO A 156 6.59 -17.42 -11.17
N VAL A 157 6.36 -17.96 -12.37
CA VAL A 157 6.34 -19.40 -12.59
C VAL A 157 7.70 -19.89 -12.09
N ALA A 158 7.71 -20.72 -11.04
CA ALA A 158 8.94 -21.26 -10.50
C ALA A 158 9.72 -21.91 -11.65
N SER A 159 10.85 -21.33 -12.04
CA SER A 159 11.82 -22.01 -12.89
C SER A 159 12.43 -23.13 -12.06
N HIS A 160 12.09 -24.38 -12.40
CA HIS A 160 12.81 -25.57 -11.95
C HIS A 160 14.25 -25.58 -12.45
#